data_AF-A0A9E1NG36-F1
#
_entry.id   AF-A0A9E1NG36-F1
#
_cell.length_a   1.000
_cell.length_b   1.000
_cell.length_c   1.000
_cell.angle_alpha   90.00
_cell.angle_beta   90.00
_cell.angle_gamma   90.00
#
_symmetry.space_group_name_H-M   'P 1'
#
loop_
_entity.id
_entity.type
_entity.pdbx_description
1 polymer ?
#
loop_
_entity_poly.entity_id
_entity_poly.type
_entity_poly.pdbx_seq_one_letter_code
_entity_poly.pdbx_strand_id
1 'polypeptide(L)'
;MKFFLQVILAASLVLITNHSFLMADTNNFCADKWPNDSKLREDCQNQQIEAHNELFSMAKKEGLVKNGALSAGSVGSDKEKTFNRCMSKWRKTQFKTYDYKMVVDCIKQEFESYKRKVPTNDKTIGIEGYCANKWPNDSKLSEDCQNQMIEARLELYSLAEKEGLVKNGSLLTNSKAIGKEKIIHDCLSKSINNQFKIYDYKMVVDCIKK
;
A
#
# COMPACT_ATOMS: atom_id res chain seq x y z
N MET A 1 45.76 31.44 -27.47
CA MET A 1 44.51 31.47 -26.68
C MET A 1 43.31 31.59 -27.61
N LYS A 2 42.74 30.49 -28.11
CA LYS A 2 41.52 30.52 -28.95
C LYS A 2 40.88 29.13 -29.19
N PHE A 3 40.97 28.20 -28.23
CA PHE A 3 40.42 26.84 -28.40
C PHE A 3 39.56 26.33 -27.24
N PHE A 4 39.21 27.17 -26.26
CA PHE A 4 38.42 26.75 -25.10
C PHE A 4 36.94 27.15 -25.14
N LEU A 5 36.43 27.72 -26.25
CA LEU A 5 35.07 28.27 -26.32
C LEU A 5 34.04 27.47 -27.14
N GLN A 6 34.34 26.24 -27.56
CA GLN A 6 33.39 25.42 -28.34
C GLN A 6 32.86 24.17 -27.61
N VAL A 7 33.31 23.89 -26.38
CA VAL A 7 32.91 22.66 -25.66
C VAL A 7 31.68 22.86 -24.76
N ILE A 8 31.22 24.09 -24.54
CA ILE A 8 30.14 24.36 -23.55
C ILE A 8 28.72 24.28 -24.17
N LEU A 9 28.56 24.25 -25.49
CA LEU A 9 27.23 24.28 -26.13
C LEU A 9 26.61 22.92 -26.47
N ALA A 10 27.32 21.80 -26.26
CA ALA A 10 26.81 20.46 -26.57
C ALA A 10 26.31 19.66 -25.35
N ALA A 11 26.45 20.19 -24.13
CA ALA A 11 26.06 19.49 -22.90
C ALA A 11 24.59 19.71 -22.46
N SER A 12 23.86 20.62 -23.12
CA SER A 12 22.50 20.99 -22.69
C SER A 12 21.37 20.31 -23.49
N LEU A 13 21.66 19.39 -24.41
CA LEU A 13 20.65 18.77 -25.27
C LEU A 13 20.37 17.27 -25.02
N VAL A 14 20.83 16.71 -23.90
CA VAL A 14 20.70 15.25 -23.62
C VAL A 14 19.69 14.94 -22.50
N LEU A 15 18.86 15.90 -22.07
CA LEU A 15 17.93 15.68 -20.93
C LEU A 15 16.44 15.52 -21.27
N ILE A 16 16.03 15.45 -22.56
CA ILE A 16 14.59 15.36 -22.92
C ILE A 16 14.22 14.05 -23.65
N THR A 17 15.18 13.20 -24.06
CA THR A 17 14.89 12.10 -24.99
C THR A 17 14.19 10.87 -24.41
N ASN A 18 14.05 10.75 -23.08
CA ASN A 18 13.45 9.55 -22.49
C ASN A 18 11.93 9.63 -22.23
N HIS A 19 11.27 10.78 -22.42
CA HIS A 19 9.81 10.89 -22.22
C HIS A 19 8.99 10.62 -23.49
N SER A 20 9.58 10.74 -24.67
CA SER A 20 8.85 10.65 -25.94
C SER A 20 8.31 9.24 -26.24
N PHE A 21 8.96 8.20 -25.73
CA PHE A 21 8.59 6.81 -26.03
C PHE A 21 7.34 6.34 -25.26
N LEU A 22 7.20 6.74 -23.99
CA LEU A 22 6.02 6.44 -23.16
C LEU A 22 4.76 7.17 -23.66
N MET A 23 4.91 8.37 -24.22
CA MET A 23 3.81 9.20 -24.72
C MET A 23 3.19 8.62 -26.00
N ALA A 24 4.01 8.06 -26.91
CA ALA A 24 3.53 7.52 -28.18
C ALA A 24 2.64 6.27 -28.00
N ASP A 25 3.04 5.36 -27.12
CA ASP A 25 2.29 4.12 -26.84
C ASP A 25 0.99 4.39 -26.06
N THR A 26 1.02 5.37 -25.16
CA THR A 26 -0.17 5.85 -24.42
C THR A 26 -1.18 6.54 -25.35
N ASN A 27 -0.70 7.30 -26.33
CA ASN A 27 -1.57 7.94 -27.32
C ASN A 27 -2.37 6.91 -28.13
N ASN A 28 -1.73 5.83 -28.59
CA ASN A 28 -2.42 4.77 -29.33
C ASN A 28 -3.47 4.06 -28.48
N PHE A 29 -3.18 3.79 -27.21
CA PHE A 29 -4.14 3.21 -26.27
C PHE A 29 -5.37 4.11 -26.06
N CYS A 30 -5.15 5.41 -25.84
CA CYS A 30 -6.25 6.35 -25.62
C CYS A 30 -7.05 6.60 -26.91
N ALA A 31 -6.39 6.63 -28.07
CA ALA A 31 -7.03 6.76 -29.37
C ALA A 31 -7.90 5.55 -29.74
N ASP A 32 -7.50 4.34 -29.38
CA ASP A 32 -8.31 3.13 -29.54
C ASP A 32 -9.57 3.15 -28.67
N LYS A 33 -9.44 3.62 -27.42
CA LYS A 33 -10.56 3.68 -26.47
C LYS A 33 -11.58 4.76 -26.83
N TRP A 34 -11.11 5.87 -27.40
CA TRP A 34 -11.93 7.05 -27.75
C TRP A 34 -11.60 7.56 -29.15
N PRO A 35 -11.95 6.82 -30.22
CA PRO A 35 -11.50 7.11 -31.59
C PRO A 35 -12.04 8.43 -32.14
N ASN A 36 -13.21 8.87 -31.68
CA ASN A 36 -13.89 10.05 -32.21
C ASN A 36 -14.05 11.19 -31.19
N ASP A 37 -13.52 11.04 -29.97
CA ASP A 37 -13.63 12.05 -28.92
C ASP A 37 -12.25 12.56 -28.51
N SER A 38 -11.86 13.72 -29.04
CA SER A 38 -10.56 14.32 -28.75
C SER A 38 -10.38 14.69 -27.28
N LYS A 39 -11.46 15.08 -26.60
CA LYS A 39 -11.40 15.50 -25.20
C LYS A 39 -11.19 14.30 -24.28
N LEU A 40 -11.93 13.21 -24.52
CA LEU A 40 -11.73 11.97 -23.76
C LEU A 40 -10.36 11.31 -24.04
N ARG A 41 -9.79 11.50 -25.23
CA ARG A 41 -8.40 11.10 -25.51
C ARG A 41 -7.40 11.89 -24.68
N GLU A 42 -7.54 13.21 -24.65
CA GLU A 42 -6.68 14.09 -23.84
C GLU A 42 -6.80 13.76 -22.34
N ASP A 43 -8.03 13.62 -21.84
CA ASP A 43 -8.28 13.23 -20.45
C ASP A 43 -7.67 11.87 -20.12
N CYS A 44 -7.76 10.90 -21.06
CA CYS A 44 -7.11 9.60 -20.91
C CYS A 44 -5.59 9.73 -20.84
N GLN A 45 -4.97 10.52 -21.71
CA GLN A 45 -3.52 10.73 -21.71
C GLN A 45 -3.06 11.36 -20.40
N ASN A 46 -3.75 12.42 -19.94
CA ASN A 46 -3.44 13.08 -18.68
C ASN A 46 -3.54 12.09 -17.50
N GLN A 47 -4.60 11.30 -17.44
CA GLN A 47 -4.76 10.28 -16.39
C GLN A 47 -3.65 9.22 -16.43
N GLN A 48 -3.20 8.79 -17.61
CA GLN A 48 -2.12 7.81 -17.74
C GLN A 48 -0.77 8.40 -17.32
N ILE A 49 -0.51 9.68 -17.65
CA ILE A 49 0.71 10.40 -17.22
C ILE A 49 0.73 10.57 -15.70
N GLU A 50 -0.37 11.02 -15.11
CA GLU A 50 -0.50 11.17 -13.66
C GLU A 50 -0.31 9.84 -12.94
N ALA A 51 -1.01 8.78 -13.40
CA ALA A 51 -0.90 7.45 -12.81
C ALA A 51 0.50 6.85 -12.98
N HIS A 52 1.17 7.09 -14.11
CA HIS A 52 2.56 6.67 -14.31
C HIS A 52 3.50 7.36 -13.31
N ASN A 53 3.36 8.68 -13.13
CA ASN A 53 4.16 9.44 -12.16
C ASN A 53 3.89 8.97 -10.72
N GLU A 54 2.64 8.68 -10.39
CA GLU A 54 2.27 8.11 -9.10
C GLU A 54 2.90 6.72 -8.89
N LEU A 55 2.81 5.83 -9.88
CA LEU A 55 3.44 4.51 -9.85
C LEU A 55 4.94 4.61 -9.57
N PHE A 56 5.63 5.51 -10.27
CA PHE A 56 7.06 5.76 -10.06
C PHE A 56 7.37 6.31 -8.66
N SER A 57 6.53 7.22 -8.15
CA SER A 57 6.65 7.74 -6.79
C SER A 57 6.47 6.63 -5.74
N MET A 58 5.46 5.78 -5.90
CA MET A 58 5.23 4.62 -5.03
C MET A 58 6.41 3.65 -5.09
N ALA A 59 6.88 3.29 -6.29
CA ALA A 59 8.02 2.41 -6.46
C ALA A 59 9.30 2.96 -5.81
N LYS A 60 9.53 4.27 -5.94
CA LYS A 60 10.69 4.96 -5.33
C LYS A 60 10.63 4.92 -3.81
N LYS A 61 9.46 5.17 -3.21
CA LYS A 61 9.25 5.05 -1.75
C LYS A 61 9.57 3.65 -1.24
N GLU A 62 9.31 2.64 -2.05
CA GLU A 62 9.57 1.24 -1.73
C GLU A 62 10.97 0.76 -2.12
N GLY A 63 11.85 1.64 -2.59
CA GLY A 63 13.22 1.29 -2.98
C GLY A 63 13.31 0.42 -4.25
N LEU A 64 12.23 0.36 -5.04
CA LEU A 64 12.11 -0.47 -6.25
C LEU A 64 12.58 0.25 -7.53
N VAL A 65 13.13 1.46 -7.41
CA VAL A 65 13.67 2.22 -8.55
C VAL A 65 15.19 2.15 -8.51
N LYS A 66 15.81 1.57 -9.53
CA LYS A 66 17.27 1.52 -9.72
C LYS A 66 17.62 2.21 -11.03
N ASN A 67 18.57 3.15 -10.97
CA ASN A 67 19.02 3.93 -12.14
C ASN A 67 17.88 4.62 -12.92
N GLY A 68 16.86 5.10 -12.21
CA GLY A 68 15.71 5.79 -12.83
C GLY A 68 14.70 4.85 -13.50
N ALA A 69 14.85 3.53 -13.40
CA ALA A 69 13.90 2.54 -13.90
C ALA A 69 13.35 1.68 -12.76
N LEU A 70 12.11 1.20 -12.93
CA LEU A 70 11.54 0.15 -12.08
C LEU A 70 12.41 -1.10 -12.18
N SER A 71 12.97 -1.55 -11.06
CA SER A 71 13.81 -2.74 -11.03
C SER A 71 12.92 -3.98 -11.11
N ALA A 72 13.03 -4.73 -12.20
CA ALA A 72 12.47 -6.07 -12.31
C ALA A 72 13.51 -7.07 -11.78
N GLY A 73 13.59 -7.24 -10.46
CA GLY A 73 14.49 -8.19 -9.80
C GLY A 73 13.79 -9.51 -9.49
N SER A 74 14.38 -10.62 -9.92
CA SER A 74 13.85 -11.99 -9.82
C SER A 74 13.78 -12.59 -8.41
N VAL A 75 14.12 -11.83 -7.37
CA VAL A 75 14.00 -12.22 -5.95
C VAL A 75 13.52 -11.02 -5.14
N GLY A 76 12.32 -10.56 -5.46
CA GLY A 76 11.77 -9.33 -4.89
C GLY A 76 11.02 -9.52 -3.57
N SER A 77 11.01 -8.45 -2.77
CA SER A 77 10.16 -8.31 -1.56
C SER A 77 8.67 -8.56 -1.89
N ASP A 78 7.83 -8.81 -0.88
CA ASP A 78 6.37 -8.94 -1.06
C ASP A 78 5.77 -7.76 -1.84
N LYS A 79 6.34 -6.56 -1.64
CA LYS A 79 5.96 -5.34 -2.34
C LYS A 79 6.36 -5.37 -3.82
N GLU A 80 7.58 -5.80 -4.14
CA GLU A 80 8.01 -5.97 -5.53
C GLU A 80 7.16 -7.00 -6.28
N LYS A 81 6.82 -8.12 -5.63
CA LYS A 81 5.89 -9.12 -6.19
C LYS A 81 4.51 -8.52 -6.50
N THR A 82 4.02 -7.64 -5.63
CA THR A 82 2.74 -6.94 -5.82
C THR A 82 2.79 -6.01 -7.02
N PHE A 83 3.83 -5.19 -7.14
CA PHE A 83 4.06 -4.33 -8.30
C PHE A 83 4.08 -5.16 -9.59
N ASN A 84 4.88 -6.23 -9.63
CA ASN A 84 5.00 -7.10 -10.81
C ASN A 84 3.67 -7.76 -11.18
N ARG A 85 2.90 -8.23 -10.20
CA ARG A 85 1.58 -8.84 -10.42
C ARG A 85 0.59 -7.83 -11.00
N CYS A 86 0.47 -6.64 -10.41
CA CYS A 86 -0.44 -5.60 -10.89
C CYS A 86 -0.05 -5.09 -12.29
N MET A 87 1.24 -4.87 -12.54
CA MET A 87 1.76 -4.50 -13.86
C MET A 87 1.45 -5.58 -14.91
N SER A 88 1.69 -6.86 -14.60
CA SER A 88 1.39 -7.95 -15.52
C SER A 88 -0.10 -8.05 -15.85
N LYS A 89 -0.97 -7.94 -14.83
CA LYS A 89 -2.43 -8.02 -14.97
C LYS A 89 -3.00 -6.95 -15.91
N TRP A 90 -2.45 -5.74 -15.85
CA TRP A 90 -2.95 -4.58 -16.60
C TRP A 90 -2.06 -4.18 -17.78
N ARG A 91 -1.20 -5.10 -18.21
CA ARG A 91 -0.39 -4.92 -19.42
C ARG A 91 -1.28 -4.91 -20.66
N LYS A 92 -1.02 -3.94 -21.54
CA LYS A 92 -1.69 -3.79 -22.83
C LYS A 92 -0.70 -4.13 -23.94
N THR A 93 -0.55 -5.43 -24.21
CA THR A 93 0.44 -5.97 -25.15
C THR A 93 0.34 -5.37 -26.55
N GLN A 94 -0.88 -5.14 -27.05
CA GLN A 94 -1.14 -4.51 -28.35
C GLN A 94 -0.48 -3.13 -28.47
N PHE A 95 -0.47 -2.36 -27.39
CA PHE A 95 0.04 -1.00 -27.35
C PHE A 95 1.41 -0.90 -26.67
N LYS A 96 2.04 -2.03 -26.32
CA LYS A 96 3.32 -2.10 -25.58
C LYS A 96 3.36 -1.24 -24.30
N THR A 97 2.21 -0.91 -23.73
CA THR A 97 2.07 -0.08 -22.51
C THR A 97 1.26 -0.82 -21.44
N TYR A 98 0.88 -0.10 -20.38
CA TYR A 98 0.03 -0.54 -19.29
C TYR A 98 -1.16 0.40 -19.14
N ASP A 99 -2.25 -0.09 -18.57
CA ASP A 99 -3.28 0.80 -18.02
C ASP A 99 -2.82 1.24 -16.63
N TYR A 100 -2.01 2.31 -16.57
CA TYR A 100 -1.32 2.75 -15.36
C TYR A 100 -2.28 3.09 -14.22
N LYS A 101 -3.46 3.62 -14.54
CA LYS A 101 -4.51 3.88 -13.55
C LYS A 101 -4.92 2.59 -12.85
N MET A 102 -5.22 1.56 -13.63
CA MET A 102 -5.60 0.25 -13.09
C MET A 102 -4.44 -0.45 -12.35
N VAL A 103 -3.19 -0.24 -12.78
CA VAL A 103 -2.01 -0.71 -12.05
C VAL A 103 -1.92 -0.03 -10.67
N VAL A 104 -2.00 1.29 -10.62
CA VAL A 104 -1.92 2.06 -9.37
C VAL A 104 -3.04 1.65 -8.42
N ASP A 105 -4.27 1.55 -8.91
CA ASP A 105 -5.42 1.14 -8.10
C ASP A 105 -5.23 -0.27 -7.54
N CYS A 106 -4.72 -1.21 -8.36
CA CYS A 106 -4.36 -2.56 -7.91
C CYS A 106 -3.32 -2.54 -6.80
N ILE A 107 -2.23 -1.76 -6.96
CA ILE A 107 -1.17 -1.70 -5.95
C ILE A 107 -1.67 -1.05 -4.66
N LYS A 108 -2.46 0.03 -4.75
CA LYS A 108 -3.08 0.67 -3.59
C LYS A 108 -3.95 -0.33 -2.83
N GLN A 109 -4.85 -1.02 -3.52
CA GLN A 109 -5.73 -2.01 -2.90
C GLN A 109 -4.94 -3.13 -2.19
N GLU A 110 -3.91 -3.65 -2.85
CA GLU A 110 -3.04 -4.68 -2.30
C GLU A 110 -2.21 -4.15 -1.13
N PHE A 111 -1.71 -2.92 -1.19
CA PHE A 111 -0.93 -2.32 -0.11
C PHE A 111 -1.77 -1.96 1.11
N GLU A 112 -3.01 -1.54 0.92
CA GLU A 112 -3.97 -1.41 2.01
C GLU A 112 -4.23 -2.78 2.66
N SER A 113 -4.23 -3.87 1.89
CA SER A 113 -4.26 -5.23 2.44
C SER A 113 -2.95 -5.63 3.15
N TYR A 114 -1.77 -5.10 2.76
CA TYR A 114 -0.50 -5.34 3.45
C TYR A 114 -0.32 -4.50 4.72
N LYS A 115 -0.87 -3.29 4.78
CA LYS A 115 -0.95 -2.52 6.04
C LYS A 115 -1.74 -3.30 7.10
N ARG A 116 -2.62 -4.21 6.67
CA ARG A 116 -3.28 -5.21 7.52
C ARG A 116 -2.41 -6.42 7.90
N LYS A 117 -1.09 -6.43 7.66
CA LYS A 117 -0.17 -7.40 8.30
C LYS A 117 0.10 -6.98 9.74
N VAL A 118 -0.87 -7.36 10.53
CA VAL A 118 -0.86 -7.41 11.97
C VAL A 118 0.33 -8.24 12.51
N PRO A 119 0.98 -7.84 13.62
CA PRO A 119 2.04 -8.65 14.23
C PRO A 119 1.57 -10.06 14.56
N THR A 120 2.14 -11.05 13.88
CA THR A 120 1.73 -12.47 13.87
C THR A 120 2.08 -13.24 15.15
N ASN A 121 2.75 -12.58 16.09
CA ASN A 121 3.42 -13.24 17.23
C ASN A 121 2.50 -13.30 18.46
N ASP A 122 1.42 -12.54 18.44
CA ASP A 122 0.38 -12.58 19.47
C ASP A 122 -0.71 -13.56 19.03
N LYS A 123 -1.17 -14.43 19.93
CA LYS A 123 -2.02 -15.63 19.69
C LYS A 123 -3.45 -15.33 19.19
N THR A 124 -3.65 -14.35 18.33
CA THR A 124 -4.95 -13.89 17.83
C THR A 124 -5.17 -14.30 16.38
N ILE A 125 -4.89 -15.57 16.13
CA ILE A 125 -5.58 -16.37 15.11
C ILE A 125 -7.06 -16.37 15.53
N GLY A 126 -7.87 -15.48 14.95
CA GLY A 126 -9.28 -15.39 15.31
C GLY A 126 -10.10 -14.22 14.78
N ILE A 127 -9.50 -13.14 14.24
CA ILE A 127 -10.29 -11.99 13.72
C ILE A 127 -11.24 -12.45 12.61
N GLU A 128 -10.72 -13.20 11.63
CA GLU A 128 -11.51 -13.75 10.53
C GLU A 128 -12.63 -14.66 11.05
N GLY A 129 -12.31 -15.59 11.95
CA GLY A 129 -13.30 -16.48 12.58
C GLY A 129 -14.35 -15.74 13.42
N TYR A 130 -13.97 -14.72 14.17
CA TYR A 130 -14.89 -13.89 14.96
C TYR A 130 -15.85 -13.12 14.05
N CYS A 131 -15.31 -12.44 13.03
CA CYS A 131 -16.14 -11.64 12.12
C CYS A 131 -17.05 -12.52 11.26
N ALA A 132 -16.57 -13.66 10.77
CA ALA A 132 -17.38 -14.64 10.05
C ALA A 132 -18.50 -15.23 10.94
N ASN A 133 -18.24 -15.50 12.22
CA ASN A 133 -19.30 -16.00 13.12
C ASN A 133 -20.28 -14.90 13.54
N LYS A 134 -19.83 -13.65 13.66
CA LYS A 134 -20.70 -12.52 13.99
C LYS A 134 -21.64 -12.17 12.84
N TRP A 135 -21.20 -12.36 11.60
CA TRP A 135 -21.94 -12.06 10.38
C TRP A 135 -21.83 -13.22 9.36
N PRO A 136 -22.43 -14.40 9.65
CA PRO A 136 -22.21 -15.61 8.86
C PRO A 136 -22.79 -15.55 7.45
N ASN A 137 -23.83 -14.73 7.26
CA ASN A 137 -24.54 -14.60 5.99
C ASN A 137 -24.37 -13.22 5.34
N ASP A 138 -23.53 -12.35 5.91
CA ASP A 138 -23.27 -11.02 5.37
C ASP A 138 -21.77 -10.82 5.19
N SER A 139 -21.30 -11.14 3.98
CA SER A 139 -19.88 -11.07 3.63
C SER A 139 -19.33 -9.66 3.73
N LYS A 140 -20.15 -8.64 3.44
CA LYS A 140 -19.73 -7.24 3.48
C LYS A 140 -19.52 -6.78 4.92
N LEU A 141 -20.46 -7.11 5.81
CA LEU A 141 -20.32 -6.77 7.24
C LEU A 141 -19.23 -7.60 7.93
N SER A 142 -18.99 -8.83 7.48
CA SER A 142 -17.84 -9.63 7.91
C SER A 142 -16.53 -8.97 7.49
N GLU A 143 -16.40 -8.52 6.23
CA GLU A 143 -15.21 -7.81 5.75
C GLU A 143 -14.99 -6.48 6.49
N ASP A 144 -16.05 -5.67 6.65
CA ASP A 144 -15.99 -4.40 7.39
C ASP A 144 -15.58 -4.62 8.85
N CYS A 145 -16.06 -5.68 9.49
CA CYS A 145 -15.64 -6.10 10.83
C CYS A 145 -14.15 -6.40 10.87
N GLN A 146 -13.64 -7.18 9.91
CA GLN A 146 -12.22 -7.52 9.86
C GLN A 146 -11.37 -6.26 9.70
N ASN A 147 -11.76 -5.36 8.79
CA ASN A 147 -11.06 -4.11 8.53
C ASN A 147 -10.99 -3.26 9.81
N GLN A 148 -12.11 -3.03 10.50
CA GLN A 148 -12.14 -2.26 11.74
C GLN A 148 -11.31 -2.90 12.86
N MET A 149 -11.36 -4.23 13.01
CA MET A 149 -10.59 -4.94 14.03
C MET A 149 -9.09 -4.86 13.77
N ILE A 150 -8.69 -4.91 12.49
CA ILE A 150 -7.30 -4.77 12.09
C ILE A 150 -6.81 -3.34 12.30
N GLU A 151 -7.57 -2.33 11.86
CA GLU A 151 -7.23 -0.92 12.07
C GLU A 151 -7.07 -0.58 13.55
N ALA A 152 -8.03 -0.98 14.39
CA ALA A 152 -7.96 -0.76 15.82
C ALA A 152 -6.76 -1.50 16.45
N ARG A 153 -6.43 -2.70 15.96
CA ARG A 153 -5.24 -3.41 16.42
C ARG A 153 -3.94 -2.69 16.03
N LEU A 154 -3.83 -2.20 14.80
CA LEU A 154 -2.66 -1.44 14.36
C LEU A 154 -2.50 -0.16 15.19
N GLU A 155 -3.61 0.51 15.50
CA GLU A 155 -3.60 1.67 16.37
C GLU A 155 -3.12 1.32 17.79
N LEU A 156 -3.63 0.23 18.39
CA LEU A 156 -3.16 -0.25 19.69
C LEU A 156 -1.65 -0.47 19.71
N TYR A 157 -1.10 -1.14 18.69
CA TYR A 157 0.34 -1.38 18.60
C TYR A 157 1.12 -0.08 18.40
N SER A 158 0.63 0.86 17.58
CA SER A 158 1.27 2.17 17.43
C SER A 158 1.29 2.95 18.74
N LEU A 159 0.21 2.91 19.52
CA LEU A 159 0.16 3.50 20.86
C LEU A 159 1.16 2.81 21.80
N ALA A 160 1.18 1.49 21.83
CA ALA A 160 2.10 0.74 22.69
C ALA A 160 3.58 0.92 22.31
N GLU A 161 3.91 1.03 21.02
CA GLU A 161 5.27 1.30 20.54
C GLU A 161 5.80 2.65 21.03
N LYS A 162 4.97 3.70 20.97
CA LYS A 162 5.32 5.03 21.51
C LYS A 162 5.66 4.99 22.99
N GLU A 163 5.07 4.04 23.71
CA GLU A 163 5.30 3.83 25.14
C GLU A 163 6.41 2.81 25.44
N GLY A 164 7.06 2.26 24.41
CA GLY A 164 8.09 1.22 24.57
C GLY A 164 7.53 -0.13 25.04
N LEU A 165 6.23 -0.36 24.90
CA LEU A 165 5.50 -1.54 25.37
C LEU A 165 5.36 -2.63 24.31
N VAL A 166 6.12 -2.56 23.22
CA VAL A 166 6.17 -3.61 22.20
C VAL A 166 7.58 -4.18 22.14
N LYS A 167 7.71 -5.49 22.32
CA LYS A 167 8.98 -6.22 22.24
C LYS A 167 8.84 -7.41 21.32
N ASN A 168 9.74 -7.54 20.34
CA ASN A 168 9.73 -8.61 19.34
C ASN A 168 8.35 -8.78 18.66
N GLY A 169 7.68 -7.66 18.35
CA GLY A 169 6.35 -7.65 17.72
C GLY A 169 5.20 -8.11 18.61
N SER A 170 5.40 -8.20 19.93
CA SER A 170 4.37 -8.58 20.90
C SER A 170 4.13 -7.45 21.89
N LEU A 171 2.86 -7.27 22.26
CA LEU A 171 2.47 -6.33 23.33
C LEU A 171 2.95 -6.88 24.68
N LEU A 172 3.71 -6.06 25.39
CA LEU A 172 4.04 -6.30 26.79
C LEU A 172 2.78 -6.02 27.60
N THR A 173 2.18 -7.08 28.14
CA THR A 173 0.98 -6.98 28.97
C THR A 173 1.19 -7.83 30.20
N ASN A 174 1.41 -7.18 31.34
CA ASN A 174 1.59 -7.85 32.62
C ASN A 174 0.58 -7.32 33.64
N SER A 175 -0.21 -8.22 34.25
CA SER A 175 -1.21 -7.86 35.26
C SER A 175 -0.62 -7.22 36.51
N LYS A 176 0.68 -7.44 36.75
CA LYS A 176 1.45 -6.87 37.86
C LYS A 176 2.18 -5.57 37.49
N ALA A 177 2.08 -5.12 36.25
CA ALA A 177 2.70 -3.87 35.84
C ALA A 177 2.00 -2.67 36.50
N ILE A 178 2.70 -1.53 36.44
CA ILE A 178 2.23 -0.23 36.89
C ILE A 178 2.23 0.76 35.73
N GLY A 179 1.47 1.85 35.84
CA GLY A 179 1.41 2.88 34.81
C GLY A 179 0.72 2.40 33.52
N LYS A 180 1.24 2.81 32.35
CA LYS A 180 0.58 2.62 31.05
C LYS A 180 0.44 1.15 30.64
N GLU A 181 1.40 0.30 31.00
CA GLU A 181 1.30 -1.14 30.76
C GLU A 181 0.09 -1.77 31.49
N LYS A 182 -0.19 -1.32 32.72
CA LYS A 182 -1.36 -1.75 33.48
C LYS A 182 -2.66 -1.32 32.81
N ILE A 183 -2.72 -0.08 32.30
CA ILE A 183 -3.91 0.45 31.60
C ILE A 183 -4.22 -0.41 30.37
N ILE A 184 -3.20 -0.70 29.55
CA ILE A 184 -3.36 -1.56 28.37
C ILE A 184 -3.85 -2.96 28.78
N HIS A 185 -3.23 -3.57 29.80
CA HIS A 185 -3.65 -4.87 30.33
C HIS A 185 -5.12 -4.88 30.79
N ASP A 186 -5.55 -3.86 31.54
CA ASP A 186 -6.90 -3.76 32.09
C ASP A 186 -7.94 -3.55 30.98
N CYS A 187 -7.61 -2.73 29.96
CA CYS A 187 -8.47 -2.53 28.78
C CYS A 187 -8.60 -3.80 27.93
N LEU A 188 -7.51 -4.55 27.74
CA LEU A 188 -7.54 -5.86 27.08
C LEU A 188 -8.41 -6.86 27.84
N SER A 189 -8.23 -6.93 29.16
CA SER A 189 -8.99 -7.86 30.03
C SER A 189 -10.50 -7.59 29.99
N LYS A 190 -10.92 -6.33 29.86
CA LYS A 190 -12.34 -5.94 29.73
C LYS A 190 -12.94 -6.22 28.35
N SER A 191 -12.09 -6.29 27.32
CA SER A 191 -12.52 -6.37 25.92
C SER A 191 -12.41 -7.78 25.36
N ILE A 192 -12.05 -8.77 26.18
CA ILE A 192 -11.90 -10.15 25.72
C ILE A 192 -13.28 -10.79 25.46
N ASN A 193 -13.46 -11.28 24.24
CA ASN A 193 -14.53 -12.18 23.90
C ASN A 193 -14.08 -13.62 24.24
N ASN A 194 -14.65 -14.18 25.31
CA ASN A 194 -14.26 -15.49 25.82
C ASN A 194 -14.59 -16.66 24.87
N GLN A 195 -15.59 -16.51 24.00
CA GLN A 195 -15.97 -17.55 23.04
C GLN A 195 -14.89 -17.73 21.97
N PHE A 196 -14.34 -16.61 21.48
CA PHE A 196 -13.35 -16.61 20.40
C PHE A 196 -11.92 -16.36 20.88
N LYS A 197 -11.74 -16.18 22.19
CA LYS A 197 -10.47 -15.82 22.84
C LYS A 197 -9.76 -14.66 22.13
N ILE A 198 -10.54 -13.66 21.74
CA ILE A 198 -10.08 -12.49 20.98
C ILE A 198 -10.47 -11.20 21.67
N TYR A 199 -9.64 -10.18 21.58
CA TYR A 199 -9.97 -8.85 22.08
C TYR A 199 -10.79 -8.08 21.04
N ASP A 200 -11.84 -7.40 21.48
CA ASP A 200 -12.46 -6.32 20.71
C ASP A 200 -11.50 -5.12 20.70
N TYR A 201 -10.62 -5.07 19.69
CA TYR A 201 -9.54 -4.08 19.63
C TYR A 201 -10.08 -2.65 19.58
N LYS A 202 -11.29 -2.43 19.05
CA LYS A 202 -11.93 -1.12 19.03
C LYS A 202 -12.26 -0.68 20.45
N MET A 203 -12.88 -1.56 21.24
CA MET A 203 -13.11 -1.29 22.66
C MET A 203 -11.83 -1.07 23.46
N VAL A 204 -10.74 -1.80 23.13
CA VAL A 204 -9.44 -1.61 23.79
C VAL A 204 -8.88 -0.22 23.52
N VAL A 205 -8.85 0.20 22.25
CA VAL A 205 -8.37 1.53 21.86
C VAL A 205 -9.22 2.63 22.50
N ASP A 206 -10.55 2.49 22.47
CA ASP A 206 -11.47 3.44 23.09
C ASP A 206 -11.30 3.50 24.62
N CYS A 207 -10.95 2.38 25.25
CA CYS A 207 -10.64 2.31 26.67
C CYS A 207 -9.32 3.01 27.03
N ILE A 208 -8.29 2.90 26.18
CA ILE A 208 -6.97 3.54 26.40
C ILE A 208 -7.04 5.06 26.19
N LYS A 209 -7.92 5.53 25.29
CA LYS A 209 -8.07 6.95 24.96
C LYS A 209 -8.95 7.75 25.95
N LYS A 210 -9.64 7.08 26.86
CA LYS A 210 -10.49 7.70 27.88
C LYS A 210 -9.68 8.13 29.10
#